data_AF-A0AAJ3HUD9-F1
#
_entry.id   AF-A0AAJ3HUD9-F1
#
_cell.length_a   1.000
_cell.length_b   1.000
_cell.length_c   1.000
_cell.angle_alpha   90.00
_cell.angle_beta   90.00
_cell.angle_gamma   90.00
#
_symmetry.space_group_name_H-M   'P 1'
#
loop_
_entity.id
_entity.type
_entity.pdbx_description
1 polymer ?
#
loop_
_entity_poly.entity_id
_entity_poly.type
_entity_poly.pdbx_seq_one_letter_code
_entity_poly.pdbx_strand_id
1 'polypeptide(L)'
;MNPYSDWVDFDIKMTNCPNVTNKVSAVFIGDFNAQGGYFINKGTSTNVGIQVKNRDNNNLLRSGETIEKNIVNDSDILTFNLSARA
;
A
#
# COMPACT_ATOMS: atom_id res chain seq x y z
N MET A 1 2.11 -20.58 16.67
CA MET A 1 2.45 -19.14 16.74
C MET A 1 2.25 -18.55 15.36
N ASN A 2 1.41 -17.53 15.22
CA ASN A 2 1.38 -16.71 14.01
C ASN A 2 2.60 -15.78 14.09
N PRO A 3 3.56 -15.83 13.15
CA PRO A 3 4.76 -15.00 13.21
C PRO A 3 4.47 -13.53 12.85
N TYR A 4 3.22 -13.21 12.50
CA TYR A 4 2.78 -11.87 12.10
C TYR A 4 1.74 -11.31 13.05
N SER A 5 1.66 -9.97 13.12
CA SER A 5 0.52 -9.29 13.70
C SER A 5 -0.73 -9.45 12.84
N ASP A 6 -1.87 -9.09 13.41
CA ASP A 6 -3.08 -8.86 12.63
C ASP A 6 -2.88 -7.71 11.63
N TRP A 7 -3.65 -7.73 10.55
CA TRP A 7 -3.67 -6.66 9.56
C TRP A 7 -4.33 -5.41 10.13
N VAL A 8 -3.68 -4.27 9.92
CA VAL A 8 -4.23 -2.94 10.21
C VAL A 8 -4.57 -2.26 8.89
N ASP A 9 -5.84 -1.96 8.70
CA ASP A 9 -6.34 -1.34 7.49
C ASP A 9 -6.15 0.17 7.51
N PHE A 10 -5.75 0.72 6.36
CA PHE A 10 -5.66 2.16 6.15
C PHE A 10 -5.92 2.50 4.68
N ASP A 11 -6.37 3.73 4.45
CA ASP A 11 -6.72 4.20 3.11
C ASP A 11 -5.93 5.46 2.76
N ILE A 12 -5.49 5.54 1.50
CA ILE A 12 -4.99 6.79 0.92
C ILE A 12 -6.10 7.34 0.03
N LYS A 13 -6.67 8.49 0.42
CA LYS A 13 -7.71 9.18 -0.33
C LYS A 13 -7.11 10.36 -1.08
N MET A 14 -7.29 10.36 -2.39
CA MET A 14 -7.04 11.53 -3.24
C MET A 14 -8.37 12.20 -3.49
N THR A 15 -8.49 13.47 -3.16
CA THR A 15 -9.70 14.27 -3.38
C THR A 15 -9.47 15.25 -4.52
N ASN A 16 -10.56 15.83 -5.04
CA ASN A 16 -10.55 16.81 -6.12
C ASN A 16 -9.90 16.26 -7.40
N CYS A 17 -10.14 14.99 -7.72
CA CYS A 17 -9.71 14.39 -8.98
C CYS A 17 -10.47 15.03 -10.15
N PRO A 18 -9.81 15.79 -11.05
CA PRO A 18 -10.51 16.46 -12.16
C PRO A 18 -11.17 15.44 -13.08
N ASN A 19 -12.33 15.79 -13.66
CA ASN A 19 -13.09 14.94 -14.59
C ASN A 19 -12.32 14.53 -15.87
N VAL A 20 -11.20 15.18 -16.17
CA VAL A 20 -10.28 14.82 -17.27
C VAL A 20 -9.24 13.78 -16.87
N THR A 21 -9.09 13.50 -15.57
CA THR A 21 -8.14 12.51 -15.04
C THR A 21 -8.86 11.17 -14.95
N ASN A 22 -8.43 10.22 -15.78
CA ASN A 22 -9.07 8.90 -15.84
C ASN A 22 -8.30 7.82 -15.08
N LYS A 23 -7.02 8.06 -14.79
CA LYS A 23 -6.11 7.09 -14.16
C LYS A 23 -5.12 7.79 -13.24
N VAL A 24 -4.84 7.18 -12.10
CA VAL A 24 -3.76 7.55 -11.19
C VAL A 24 -2.88 6.35 -10.95
N SER A 25 -1.56 6.58 -10.94
CA SER A 25 -0.56 5.58 -10.58
C SER A 25 0.14 6.01 -9.28
N ALA A 26 0.17 5.12 -8.29
CA ALA A 26 0.88 5.31 -7.03
C ALA A 26 2.09 4.36 -6.97
N VAL A 27 3.28 4.89 -6.69
CA VAL A 27 4.51 4.10 -6.53
C VAL A 27 4.87 4.04 -5.05
N PHE A 28 5.02 2.83 -4.52
CA PHE A 28 5.40 2.62 -3.11
C PHE A 28 6.91 2.46 -3.00
N ILE A 29 7.57 3.37 -2.28
CA ILE A 29 9.04 3.38 -2.16
C ILE A 29 9.42 3.32 -0.69
N GLY A 30 10.37 2.45 -0.36
CA GLY A 30 10.98 2.36 0.95
C GLY A 30 12.15 1.38 0.97
N ASP A 31 12.88 1.35 2.08
CA ASP A 31 13.92 0.36 2.31
C ASP A 31 13.28 -1.03 2.42
N PHE A 32 13.67 -1.94 1.54
CA PHE A 32 12.97 -3.21 1.36
C PHE A 32 13.94 -4.39 1.34
N ASN A 33 13.61 -5.42 2.10
CA ASN A 33 14.31 -6.70 2.05
C ASN A 33 13.65 -7.57 0.97
N ALA A 34 14.30 -7.70 -0.19
CA ALA A 34 13.75 -8.44 -1.32
C ALA A 34 13.65 -9.96 -1.06
N GLN A 35 14.57 -10.51 -0.28
CA GLN A 35 14.64 -11.92 0.08
C GLN A 35 13.54 -12.27 1.11
N GLY A 36 13.29 -11.37 2.06
CA GLY A 36 12.28 -11.52 3.10
C GLY A 36 10.87 -11.06 2.70
N GLY A 37 10.75 -10.21 1.67
CA GLY A 37 9.47 -9.71 1.18
C GLY A 37 8.78 -8.73 2.14
N TYR A 38 9.55 -7.80 2.73
CA TYR A 38 9.04 -6.79 3.67
C TYR A 38 9.84 -5.48 3.61
N PHE A 39 9.21 -4.38 4.03
CA PHE A 39 9.85 -3.10 4.29
C PHE A 39 10.60 -3.13 5.64
N ILE A 40 11.75 -2.47 5.70
CA ILE A 40 12.63 -2.47 6.87
C ILE A 40 12.04 -1.59 7.97
N ASN A 41 11.87 -2.15 9.17
CA ASN A 41 11.54 -1.38 10.37
C ASN A 41 12.69 -0.44 10.73
N LYS A 42 12.39 0.86 10.89
CA LYS A 42 13.34 1.88 11.33
C LYS A 42 13.26 2.20 12.84
N GLY A 43 12.35 1.55 13.56
CA GLY A 43 12.25 1.63 15.01
C GLY A 43 13.31 0.80 15.73
N THR A 44 13.17 0.67 17.05
CA THR A 44 14.12 -0.05 17.91
C THR A 44 13.90 -1.57 17.96
N SER A 45 12.72 -2.05 17.55
CA SER A 45 12.41 -3.48 17.53
C SER A 45 13.26 -4.22 16.50
N THR A 46 13.97 -5.25 16.96
CA THR A 46 14.77 -6.14 16.11
C THR A 46 13.92 -7.29 15.56
N ASN A 47 14.33 -7.85 14.43
CA ASN A 47 13.69 -9.01 13.77
C ASN A 47 12.23 -8.81 13.36
N VAL A 48 11.80 -7.57 13.11
CA VAL A 48 10.47 -7.22 12.61
C VAL A 48 10.58 -6.48 11.28
N GLY A 49 9.77 -6.88 10.31
CA GLY A 49 9.62 -6.22 9.01
C GLY A 49 8.16 -5.86 8.77
N ILE A 50 7.90 -4.87 7.92
CA ILE A 50 6.53 -4.42 7.64
C ILE A 50 6.09 -4.95 6.29
N GLN A 51 4.98 -5.67 6.26
CA GLN A 51 4.29 -6.04 5.03
C GLN A 51 3.17 -5.05 4.78
N VAL A 52 3.06 -4.58 3.54
CA VAL A 52 1.92 -3.78 3.08
C VAL A 52 1.24 -4.56 1.97
N LYS A 53 -0.09 -4.56 1.90
CA LYS A 53 -0.84 -5.15 0.80
C LYS A 53 -1.86 -4.18 0.22
N ASN A 54 -2.13 -4.36 -1.06
CA ASN A 54 -3.31 -3.80 -1.70
C ASN A 54 -4.52 -4.69 -1.37
N ARG A 55 -5.57 -4.11 -0.76
CA ARG A 55 -6.79 -4.84 -0.41
C ARG A 55 -7.66 -5.17 -1.63
N ASP A 56 -7.53 -4.43 -2.73
CA ASP A 56 -8.34 -4.66 -3.93
C ASP A 56 -8.00 -5.99 -4.62
N ASN A 57 -6.74 -6.43 -4.55
CA ASN A 57 -6.25 -7.66 -5.17
C ASN A 57 -5.51 -8.60 -4.21
N ASN A 58 -5.40 -8.25 -2.92
CA ASN A 58 -4.67 -8.96 -1.88
C ASN A 58 -3.17 -9.17 -2.14
N ASN A 59 -2.55 -8.45 -3.08
CA ASN A 59 -1.12 -8.56 -3.35
C ASN A 59 -0.29 -7.79 -2.32
N LEU A 60 0.81 -8.39 -1.88
CA LEU A 60 1.85 -7.71 -1.11
C LEU A 60 2.60 -6.72 -1.99
N LEU A 61 2.79 -5.51 -1.49
CA LEU A 61 3.51 -4.45 -2.17
C LEU A 61 5.00 -4.56 -1.91
N ARG A 62 5.80 -4.36 -2.97
CA ARG A 62 7.25 -4.24 -2.92
C ARG A 62 7.67 -2.79 -3.12
N SER A 63 8.88 -2.46 -2.70
CA SER A 63 9.47 -1.16 -3.06
C SER A 63 9.65 -1.05 -4.57
N GLY A 64 9.22 0.08 -5.13
CA GLY A 64 9.16 0.35 -6.57
C GLY A 64 7.90 -0.17 -7.26
N GLU A 65 7.01 -0.88 -6.55
CA GLU A 65 5.77 -1.39 -7.15
C GLU A 65 4.76 -0.26 -7.40
N THR A 66 4.07 -0.35 -8.54
CA THR A 66 3.05 0.61 -8.96
C THR A 66 1.66 0.01 -8.82
N ILE A 67 0.77 0.73 -8.14
CA ILE A 67 -0.67 0.47 -8.17
C ILE A 67 -1.32 1.49 -9.09
N GLU A 68 -2.10 1.01 -10.06
CA GLU A 68 -2.91 1.87 -10.91
C GLU A 68 -4.38 1.77 -10.49
N LYS A 69 -5.06 2.91 -10.41
CA LYS A 69 -6.51 2.96 -10.26
C LYS A 69 -7.12 3.89 -11.30
N ASN A 70 -8.23 3.43 -11.86
CA ASN A 70 -9.09 4.26 -12.69
C ASN A 70 -9.98 5.12 -11.78
N ILE A 71 -10.20 6.36 -12.18
CA ILE A 71 -11.20 7.22 -11.54
C ILE A 71 -12.54 6.86 -12.17
N VAL A 72 -13.47 6.36 -11.34
CA VAL A 72 -14.85 6.11 -11.80
C VAL A 72 -15.55 7.47 -11.78
N ASN A 73 -16.07 7.86 -12.94
CA ASN A 73 -16.76 9.13 -13.16
C ASN A 73 -17.80 9.38 -12.04
N ASP A 74 -17.91 10.64 -11.62
CA ASP A 74 -18.73 11.19 -10.51
C ASP A 74 -18.18 11.08 -9.08
N SER A 75 -17.05 10.40 -8.86
CA SER A 75 -16.32 10.53 -7.60
C SER A 75 -15.11 11.44 -7.78
N ASP A 76 -15.17 12.68 -7.28
CA ASP A 76 -13.99 13.55 -7.11
C ASP A 76 -12.95 12.92 -6.14
N ILE A 77 -13.16 11.67 -5.72
CA ILE A 77 -12.38 10.95 -4.72
C ILE A 77 -11.93 9.61 -5.28
N LEU A 78 -10.62 9.39 -5.30
CA LEU A 78 -10.01 8.10 -5.54
C LEU A 78 -9.44 7.55 -4.22
N THR A 79 -9.70 6.28 -3.91
CA THR A 79 -9.18 5.64 -2.69
C THR A 79 -8.29 4.46 -3.02
N PHE A 80 -7.07 4.41 -2.49
CA PHE A 80 -6.24 3.21 -2.46
C PHE A 80 -6.47 2.50 -1.12
N ASN A 81 -7.00 1.27 -1.18
CA ASN A 81 -7.34 0.49 0.00
C ASN A 81 -6.16 -0.41 0.37
N LEU A 82 -5.57 -0.18 1.54
CA LEU A 82 -4.33 -0.83 1.95
C LEU A 82 -4.48 -1.50 3.32
N SER A 83 -3.59 -2.45 3.60
CA SER A 83 -3.36 -2.94 4.96
C SER A 83 -1.88 -3.08 5.22
N ALA A 84 -1.46 -2.93 6.48
CA ALA A 84 -0.11 -3.25 6.93
C ALA A 84 -0.12 -4.21 8.11
N ARG A 85 0.96 -4.98 8.26
CA ARG A 85 1.23 -5.80 9.46
C ARG A 85 2.72 -5.91 9.70
N ALA A 86 3.08 -6.27 10.93
CA ALA A 86 4.44 -6.63 11.34
C ALA A 86 4.64 -8.15 11.27
#